data_AF-A0A920M0V6-F1
#
_entry.id   AF-A0A920M0V6-F1
#
_cell.length_a   1.000
_cell.length_b   1.000
_cell.length_c   1.000
_cell.angle_alpha   90.00
_cell.angle_beta   90.00
_cell.angle_gamma   90.00
#
_symmetry.space_group_name_H-M   'P 1'
#
loop_
_entity.id
_entity.type
_entity.pdbx_description
1 polymer ?
#
loop_
_entity_poly.entity_id
_entity_poly.type
_entity_poly.pdbx_seq_one_letter_code
_entity_poly.pdbx_strand_id
1 'polypeptide(L)'
;MMSDMESEGAFDIAPNEILSSGSDFEGKSLMHKEINKHELRNNLIDLTMQRVKQESLSSFSEASLTLKYLSTEELQKRWELNINALGMGGLINVDQEDNQLNNIVKSFFYSKAYTIAGGSSEVQLNIISKNLLGLKS
;
A
#
# COMPACT_ATOMS: atom_id res chain seq x y z
N MET A 1 14.50 2.03 -1.82
CA MET A 1 13.33 2.36 -0.98
C MET A 1 12.04 1.75 -1.50
N MET A 2 11.63 1.95 -2.76
CA MET A 2 10.41 1.26 -3.30
C MET A 2 10.70 -0.12 -3.91
N SER A 3 11.94 -0.37 -4.35
CA SER A 3 12.45 -1.73 -4.63
C SER A 3 12.45 -2.64 -3.40
N ASP A 4 12.43 -2.04 -2.21
CA ASP A 4 12.64 -2.75 -0.94
C ASP A 4 11.31 -3.19 -0.32
N MET A 5 10.16 -2.73 -0.84
CA MET A 5 8.84 -3.19 -0.42
C MET A 5 8.51 -4.60 -0.95
N GLU A 6 9.21 -5.05 -2.00
CA GLU A 6 9.13 -6.43 -2.52
C GLU A 6 10.36 -7.28 -2.15
N SER A 7 11.48 -6.66 -1.73
CA SER A 7 12.79 -7.32 -1.66
C SER A 7 13.15 -7.97 -0.31
N GLU A 8 12.41 -7.74 0.77
CA GLU A 8 12.73 -8.35 2.08
C GLU A 8 11.51 -9.07 2.69
N GLY A 9 11.33 -10.35 2.34
CA GLY A 9 10.44 -11.26 3.08
C GLY A 9 8.94 -10.95 3.02
N ALA A 10 8.50 -10.11 2.08
CA ALA A 10 7.09 -9.77 1.94
C ALA A 10 6.27 -11.00 1.53
N PHE A 11 5.38 -11.43 2.41
CA PHE A 11 4.35 -12.41 2.09
C PHE A 11 3.45 -11.85 0.99
N ASP A 12 3.66 -12.27 -0.26
CA ASP A 12 2.92 -11.74 -1.40
C ASP A 12 1.55 -12.41 -1.52
N ILE A 13 0.54 -11.75 -0.96
CA ILE A 13 -0.85 -12.18 -1.07
C ILE A 13 -1.75 -11.04 -1.53
N ALA A 14 -2.53 -11.31 -2.58
CA ALA A 14 -3.47 -10.33 -3.12
C ALA A 14 -4.80 -10.39 -2.36
N PRO A 15 -5.45 -9.24 -2.08
CA PRO A 15 -6.76 -9.23 -1.42
C PRO A 15 -7.83 -10.07 -2.12
N ASN A 16 -7.77 -10.14 -3.45
CA ASN A 16 -8.72 -10.91 -4.24
C ASN A 16 -8.60 -12.42 -4.03
N GLU A 17 -7.39 -12.93 -3.76
CA GLU A 17 -7.15 -14.35 -3.48
C GLU A 17 -7.76 -14.77 -2.15
N ILE A 18 -7.62 -13.91 -1.13
CA ILE A 18 -8.24 -14.10 0.19
C ILE A 18 -9.76 -14.04 0.06
N LEU A 19 -10.29 -13.03 -0.63
CA LEU A 19 -11.74 -12.86 -0.78
C LEU A 19 -12.39 -14.02 -1.55
N SER A 20 -11.68 -14.57 -2.54
CA SER A 20 -12.17 -15.68 -3.36
C SER A 20 -12.14 -17.02 -2.62
N SER A 21 -11.19 -17.22 -1.70
CA SER A 21 -11.11 -18.44 -0.88
C SER A 21 -12.06 -18.44 0.31
N GLY A 22 -12.53 -17.27 0.75
CA GLY A 22 -13.53 -17.12 1.81
C GLY A 22 -14.96 -17.49 1.39
N SER A 23 -15.79 -17.86 2.37
CA SER A 23 -17.23 -18.09 2.19
C SER A 23 -17.94 -16.82 1.70
N ASP A 24 -19.15 -16.97 1.15
CA ASP A 24 -19.98 -15.82 0.81
C ASP A 24 -20.48 -15.11 2.07
N PHE A 25 -20.56 -13.78 2.04
CA PHE A 25 -21.03 -12.96 3.15
C PHE A 25 -21.64 -11.65 2.65
N GLU A 26 -22.51 -11.08 3.48
CA GLU A 26 -23.14 -9.80 3.18
C GLU A 26 -22.08 -8.69 3.06
N GLY A 27 -21.97 -8.08 1.86
CA GLY A 27 -20.95 -7.07 1.57
C GLY A 27 -19.78 -7.54 0.70
N LYS A 28 -19.70 -8.83 0.33
CA LYS A 28 -18.65 -9.37 -0.56
C LYS A 28 -18.54 -8.60 -1.89
N SER A 29 -19.66 -8.23 -2.51
CA SER A 29 -19.69 -7.43 -3.74
C SER A 29 -19.08 -6.02 -3.55
N LEU A 30 -19.33 -5.38 -2.41
CA LEU A 30 -18.73 -4.08 -2.09
C LEU A 30 -17.21 -4.21 -1.93
N MET A 31 -16.75 -5.26 -1.25
CA MET A 31 -15.32 -5.53 -1.11
C MET A 31 -14.64 -5.81 -2.45
N HIS A 32 -15.26 -6.56 -3.36
CA HIS A 32 -14.74 -6.72 -4.71
C HIS A 32 -14.54 -5.37 -5.43
N LYS A 33 -15.46 -4.41 -5.26
CA LYS A 33 -15.29 -3.06 -5.84
C LYS A 33 -14.12 -2.30 -5.22
N GLU A 34 -13.95 -2.39 -3.91
CA GLU A 34 -12.81 -1.76 -3.21
C GLU A 34 -11.48 -2.38 -3.61
N ILE A 35 -11.42 -3.71 -3.78
CA ILE A 35 -10.23 -4.41 -4.29
C ILE A 35 -9.93 -4.00 -5.73
N ASN A 36 -10.93 -3.97 -6.61
CA ASN A 36 -10.72 -3.51 -7.99
C ASN A 36 -10.18 -2.07 -8.03
N LYS A 37 -10.67 -1.19 -7.15
CA LYS A 37 -10.16 0.17 -7.03
C LYS A 37 -8.70 0.20 -6.56
N HIS A 38 -8.34 -0.65 -5.59
CA HIS A 38 -6.96 -0.84 -5.13
C HIS A 38 -6.04 -1.29 -6.26
N GLU A 39 -6.43 -2.33 -7.00
CA GLU A 39 -5.65 -2.84 -8.15
C GLU A 39 -5.45 -1.78 -9.23
N LEU A 40 -6.50 -1.02 -9.56
CA LEU A 40 -6.39 0.10 -10.50
C LEU A 40 -5.45 1.19 -9.99
N ARG A 41 -5.44 1.48 -8.68
CA ARG A 41 -4.52 2.47 -8.09
C ARG A 41 -3.08 1.99 -8.09
N ASN A 42 -2.80 0.73 -7.76
CA ASN A 42 -1.45 0.16 -7.88
C ASN A 42 -0.93 0.29 -9.32
N ASN A 43 -1.74 -0.09 -10.31
CA ASN A 43 -1.38 0.06 -11.73
C ASN A 43 -1.06 1.53 -12.10
N LEU A 44 -1.82 2.50 -11.58
CA LEU A 44 -1.54 3.92 -11.81
C LEU A 44 -0.24 4.38 -11.13
N ILE A 45 0.06 3.86 -9.94
CA ILE A 45 1.33 4.12 -9.23
C ILE A 45 2.49 3.55 -10.06
N ASP A 46 2.39 2.33 -10.58
CA ASP A 46 3.44 1.73 -11.41
C ASP A 46 3.70 2.50 -12.69
N LEU A 47 2.64 2.94 -13.38
CA LEU A 47 2.77 3.83 -14.53
C LEU A 47 3.43 5.17 -14.14
N THR A 48 3.16 5.69 -12.95
CA THR A 48 3.82 6.89 -12.43
C THR A 48 5.29 6.64 -12.15
N MET A 49 5.66 5.47 -11.60
CA MET A 49 7.06 5.08 -11.42
C MET A 49 7.79 4.98 -12.77
N GLN A 50 7.15 4.38 -13.78
CA GLN A 50 7.71 4.30 -15.13
C GLN A 50 7.94 5.68 -15.73
N ARG A 51 6.97 6.59 -15.58
CA ARG A 51 7.10 7.99 -15.98
C ARG A 51 8.27 8.68 -15.27
N VAL A 52 8.36 8.54 -13.95
CA VAL A 52 9.45 9.11 -13.14
C VAL A 52 10.80 8.60 -13.63
N LYS A 53 10.92 7.29 -13.89
CA LYS A 53 12.14 6.68 -14.43
C LYS A 53 12.54 7.29 -15.77
N GLN A 54 11.58 7.51 -16.67
CA GLN A 54 11.84 8.11 -17.99
C GLN A 54 12.25 9.58 -17.89
N GLU A 55 11.50 10.39 -17.14
CA GLU A 55 11.79 11.83 -16.96
C GLU A 55 13.16 12.03 -16.31
N SER A 56 13.49 11.19 -15.32
CA SER A 56 14.76 11.20 -14.58
C SER A 56 16.01 10.92 -15.42
N LEU A 57 15.86 10.43 -16.65
CA LEU A 57 16.99 10.29 -17.59
C LEU A 57 17.50 11.64 -18.10
N SER A 58 16.66 12.67 -18.06
CA SER A 58 16.95 13.99 -18.64
C SER A 58 17.01 15.10 -17.60
N SER A 59 16.16 15.03 -16.57
CA SER A 59 16.03 16.07 -15.55
C SER A 59 15.29 15.52 -14.33
N PHE A 60 15.21 16.28 -13.24
CA PHE A 60 14.43 15.88 -12.08
C PHE A 60 12.93 15.74 -12.42
N SER A 61 12.31 14.63 -12.03
CA SER A 61 10.87 14.40 -12.19
C SER A 61 10.11 14.86 -10.95
N GLU A 62 9.24 15.86 -11.07
CA GLU A 62 8.41 16.33 -9.96
C GLU A 62 7.41 15.27 -9.49
N ALA A 63 7.00 14.35 -10.38
CA ALA A 63 6.12 13.23 -10.04
C ALA A 63 6.75 12.31 -8.98
N SER A 64 8.09 12.25 -8.90
CA SER A 64 8.82 11.45 -7.90
C SER A 64 8.49 11.85 -6.46
N LEU A 65 8.14 13.12 -6.22
CA LEU A 65 7.77 13.64 -4.90
C LEU A 65 6.50 12.98 -4.34
N THR A 66 5.62 12.49 -5.22
CA THR A 66 4.35 11.87 -4.82
C THR A 66 4.48 10.39 -4.50
N LEU A 67 5.53 9.73 -5.01
CA LEU A 67 5.62 8.27 -5.03
C LEU A 67 5.64 7.66 -3.62
N LYS A 68 6.44 8.21 -2.70
CA LYS A 68 6.49 7.69 -1.32
C LYS A 68 5.11 7.71 -0.68
N TYR A 69 4.43 8.85 -0.74
CA TYR A 69 3.09 9.01 -0.15
C TYR A 69 2.10 8.02 -0.78
N LEU A 70 1.98 8.03 -2.11
CA LEU A 70 1.02 7.17 -2.81
C LEU A 70 1.26 5.69 -2.54
N SER A 71 2.51 5.23 -2.63
CA SER A 71 2.86 3.82 -2.44
C SER A 71 2.63 3.35 -1.00
N THR A 72 2.94 4.17 0.01
CA THR A 72 2.72 3.76 1.40
C THR A 72 1.25 3.76 1.80
N GLU A 73 0.46 4.72 1.32
CA GLU A 73 -0.99 4.75 1.55
C GLU A 73 -1.67 3.55 0.86
N GLU A 74 -1.28 3.23 -0.37
CA GLU A 74 -1.87 2.11 -1.11
C GLU A 74 -1.43 0.75 -0.54
N LEU A 75 -0.19 0.61 -0.04
CA LEU A 75 0.24 -0.59 0.70
C LEU A 75 -0.57 -0.76 1.98
N GLN A 76 -0.82 0.30 2.74
CA GLN A 76 -1.66 0.23 3.93
C GLN A 76 -3.09 -0.23 3.55
N LYS A 77 -3.66 0.31 2.46
CA LYS A 77 -4.96 -0.11 1.95
C LYS A 77 -4.99 -1.59 1.54
N ARG A 78 -3.93 -2.10 0.90
CA ARG A 78 -3.78 -3.54 0.58
C ARG A 78 -3.99 -4.41 1.82
N TRP A 79 -3.28 -4.09 2.90
CA TRP A 79 -3.33 -4.89 4.12
C TRP A 79 -4.64 -4.72 4.89
N GLU A 80 -5.25 -3.54 4.86
CA GLU A 80 -6.62 -3.34 5.36
C GLU A 80 -7.63 -4.22 4.60
N LEU A 81 -7.52 -4.30 3.27
CA LEU A 81 -8.37 -5.16 2.45
C LEU A 81 -8.13 -6.65 2.75
N ASN A 82 -6.87 -7.06 2.94
CA ASN A 82 -6.53 -8.42 3.34
C ASN A 82 -7.18 -8.81 4.68
N ILE A 83 -7.07 -7.95 5.71
CA ILE A 83 -7.68 -8.18 7.02
C ILE A 83 -9.20 -8.22 6.92
N ASN A 84 -9.81 -7.30 6.17
CA ASN A 84 -11.26 -7.32 5.95
C ASN A 84 -11.70 -8.60 5.24
N ALA A 85 -10.93 -9.11 4.27
CA ALA A 85 -11.25 -10.33 3.53
C ALA A 85 -11.17 -11.59 4.40
N LEU A 86 -10.34 -11.58 5.45
CA LEU A 86 -10.27 -12.64 6.45
C LEU A 86 -11.44 -12.63 7.45
N GLY A 87 -12.21 -11.55 7.53
CA GLY A 87 -13.28 -11.39 8.52
C GLY A 87 -12.78 -11.57 9.96
N MET A 88 -13.42 -12.45 10.73
CA MET A 88 -13.04 -12.74 12.12
C MET A 88 -11.60 -13.27 12.24
N GLY A 89 -11.08 -13.97 11.21
CA GLY A 89 -9.71 -14.46 11.18
C GLY A 89 -8.66 -13.34 11.19
N GLY A 90 -9.03 -12.12 10.78
CA GLY A 90 -8.15 -10.95 10.84
C GLY A 90 -7.99 -10.32 12.23
N LEU A 91 -8.76 -10.77 13.24
CA LEU A 91 -8.76 -10.23 14.60
C LEU A 91 -7.98 -11.10 15.60
N ILE A 92 -7.23 -12.09 15.13
CA ILE A 92 -6.51 -13.01 15.99
C ILE A 92 -5.31 -12.33 16.69
N ASN A 93 -4.96 -12.83 17.87
CA ASN A 93 -3.66 -12.54 18.44
C ASN A 93 -2.58 -13.23 17.62
N VAL A 94 -1.51 -12.49 17.34
CA VAL A 94 -0.37 -13.03 16.61
C VAL A 94 0.50 -13.81 17.58
N ASP A 95 0.43 -15.13 17.50
CA ASP A 95 1.26 -16.04 18.30
C ASP A 95 2.66 -16.20 17.67
N GLN A 96 3.56 -16.92 18.34
CA GLN A 96 4.93 -17.16 17.82
C GLN A 96 4.97 -18.10 16.60
N GLU A 97 3.85 -18.75 16.25
CA GLU A 97 3.78 -19.63 15.09
C GLU A 97 3.87 -18.83 13.78
N ASP A 98 4.73 -19.29 12.87
CA ASP A 98 4.85 -18.73 11.54
C ASP A 98 3.85 -19.42 10.61
N ASN A 99 2.72 -18.75 10.36
CA ASN A 99 1.71 -19.20 9.43
C ASN A 99 1.19 -18.01 8.60
N GLN A 100 0.56 -18.33 7.47
CA GLN A 100 0.04 -17.34 6.52
C GLN A 100 -0.88 -16.30 7.18
N LEU A 101 -1.78 -16.74 8.07
CA LEU A 101 -2.72 -15.84 8.74
C LEU A 101 -1.98 -14.84 9.65
N ASN A 102 -1.06 -15.33 10.47
CA ASN A 102 -0.21 -14.52 11.34
C ASN A 102 0.64 -13.54 10.52
N ASN A 103 1.16 -13.94 9.37
CA ASN A 103 1.94 -13.06 8.50
C ASN A 103 1.09 -11.94 7.89
N ILE A 104 -0.16 -12.21 7.51
CA ILE A 104 -1.09 -11.16 7.06
C ILE A 104 -1.36 -10.14 8.17
N VAL A 105 -1.62 -10.61 9.39
CA VAL A 105 -1.90 -9.75 10.55
C VAL A 105 -0.66 -8.93 10.94
N LYS A 106 0.54 -9.54 10.95
CA LYS A 106 1.81 -8.81 11.17
C LYS A 106 2.01 -7.74 10.10
N SER A 107 1.86 -8.08 8.83
CA SER A 107 2.04 -7.13 7.73
C SER A 107 1.04 -5.98 7.78
N PHE A 108 -0.20 -6.20 8.24
CA PHE A 108 -1.14 -5.12 8.52
C PHE A 108 -0.60 -4.13 9.56
N PHE A 109 -0.07 -4.61 10.69
CA PHE A 109 0.52 -3.72 11.68
C PHE A 109 1.78 -3.01 11.17
N TYR A 110 2.67 -3.73 10.47
CA TYR A 110 3.86 -3.13 9.86
C TYR A 110 3.52 -2.06 8.81
N SER A 111 2.42 -2.25 8.05
CA SER A 111 2.02 -1.29 7.04
C SER A 111 1.77 0.11 7.60
N LYS A 112 1.30 0.20 8.85
CA LYS A 112 1.09 1.48 9.56
C LYS A 112 2.39 2.23 9.81
N ALA A 113 3.51 1.52 9.95
CA ALA A 113 4.81 2.16 10.16
C ALA A 113 5.35 2.83 8.89
N TYR A 114 5.00 2.34 7.69
CA TYR A 114 5.53 2.89 6.43
C TYR A 114 5.03 4.30 6.12
N THR A 115 3.84 4.67 6.58
CA THR A 115 3.34 6.04 6.44
C THR A 115 4.12 7.03 7.32
N ILE A 116 4.90 6.56 8.30
CA ILE A 116 5.73 7.36 9.21
C ILE A 116 7.22 7.28 8.83
N ALA A 117 7.73 6.09 8.54
CA ALA A 117 9.13 5.84 8.24
C ALA A 117 9.58 6.60 6.98
N GLY A 118 10.80 7.17 7.03
CA GLY A 118 11.32 7.98 5.92
C GLY A 118 10.60 9.32 5.72
N GLY A 119 9.86 9.79 6.73
CA GLY A 119 9.10 11.03 6.73
C GLY A 119 7.59 10.77 6.69
N SER A 120 6.85 11.35 7.62
CA SER A 120 5.42 11.08 7.77
C SER A 120 4.60 11.55 6.56
N SER A 121 3.43 10.96 6.33
CA SER A 121 2.51 11.36 5.27
C SER A 121 2.19 12.86 5.32
N GLU A 122 2.04 13.46 6.49
CA GLU A 122 1.78 14.91 6.65
C GLU A 122 2.96 15.76 6.20
N VAL A 123 4.19 15.36 6.57
CA VAL A 123 5.40 16.07 6.14
C VAL A 123 5.58 15.94 4.63
N GLN A 124 5.32 14.76 4.07
CA GLN A 124 5.39 14.52 2.62
C GLN A 124 4.37 15.37 1.86
N LEU A 125 3.11 15.40 2.32
CA LEU A 125 2.07 16.25 1.72
C LEU A 125 2.43 17.73 1.78
N ASN A 126 3.05 18.19 2.87
CA ASN A 126 3.56 19.55 2.96
C ASN A 126 4.66 19.82 1.92
N ILE A 127 5.65 18.93 1.79
CA ILE A 127 6.72 19.04 0.79
C ILE A 127 6.13 19.09 -0.63
N ILE A 128 5.20 18.17 -0.95
CA ILE A 128 4.50 18.13 -2.24
C ILE A 128 3.79 19.47 -2.50
N SER A 129 3.02 19.95 -1.52
CA SER A 129 2.26 21.21 -1.66
C SER A 129 3.16 22.43 -1.88
N LYS A 130 4.28 22.52 -1.14
CA LYS A 130 5.25 23.62 -1.27
C LYS A 130 5.89 23.65 -2.65
N ASN A 131 6.27 22.49 -3.18
CA ASN A 131 6.88 22.39 -4.51
C ASN A 131 5.87 22.70 -5.62
N LEU A 132 4.66 22.14 -5.55
CA LEU A 132 3.63 22.36 -6.56
C LEU A 132 3.11 23.80 -6.61
N LEU A 133 2.97 24.44 -5.45
CA LEU A 133 2.41 25.80 -5.34
C LEU A 133 3.48 26.89 -5.25
N GLY A 134 4.76 26.55 -5.29
CA GLY A 134 5.88 27.50 -5.18
C GLY A 134 5.90 28.26 -3.85
N LEU A 135 5.49 27.60 -2.75
CA LEU A 135 5.46 28.22 -1.42
C LEU A 135 6.86 28.29 -0.80
N LYS A 136 7.07 29.22 0.13
CA LYS A 136 8.32 29.30 0.87
C LYS A 136 8.48 28.10 1.83
N SER A 137 9.71 27.60 1.95
CA SER A 137 10.06 26.52 2.88
C SER A 137 10.06 26.97 4.33
#